data_AF-A0AAD7A4Q1-F1
#
_entry.id   AF-A0AAD7A4Q1-F1
#
_cell.length_a   1.000
_cell.length_b   1.000
_cell.length_c   1.000
_cell.angle_alpha   90.00
_cell.angle_beta   90.00
_cell.angle_gamma   90.00
#
_symmetry.space_group_name_H-M   'P 1'
#
loop_
_entity.id
_entity.type
_entity.pdbx_description
1 polymer ?
#
loop_
_entity_poly.entity_id
_entity_poly.type
_entity_poly.pdbx_seq_one_letter_code
_entity_poly.pdbx_strand_id
1 'polypeptide(L)'
;DTIASGQTFTITLATQGIQLGTFTNAQKTYFANPQKLNAQGQIIGHMHIVVEAMDSLTTTKVTNPKNFVFFKGINGGQDVPGNVAADVTGGLAPGAYRMCTIVSSQTHQPAIVPIAPHGSLDDCVY
;
A
#
# COMPACT_ATOMS: atom_id res chain seq x y z
N ASP A 1 1.13 -10.13 12.59
CA ASP A 1 2.26 -10.00 13.51
C ASP A 1 1.68 -9.63 14.88
N THR A 2 2.38 -9.88 15.97
CA THR A 2 1.95 -9.40 17.28
C THR A 2 2.73 -8.14 17.63
N ILE A 3 2.06 -7.00 17.58
CA ILE A 3 2.64 -5.69 17.92
C ILE A 3 2.11 -5.18 19.26
N ALA A 4 2.90 -4.36 19.96
CA ALA A 4 2.47 -3.74 21.20
C ALA A 4 1.38 -2.69 20.93
N SER A 5 0.22 -2.84 21.60
CA SER A 5 -0.88 -1.88 21.50
C SER A 5 -0.45 -0.49 21.95
N GLY A 6 -0.93 0.54 21.26
CA GLY A 6 -0.71 1.94 21.60
C GLY A 6 0.73 2.42 21.46
N GLN A 7 1.61 1.64 20.83
CA GLN A 7 3.00 1.99 20.60
C GLN A 7 3.25 2.29 19.13
N THR A 8 4.03 3.35 18.87
CA THR A 8 4.48 3.64 17.52
C THR A 8 5.25 2.46 16.96
N PHE A 9 4.92 2.07 15.74
CA PHE A 9 5.68 1.10 14.96
C PHE A 9 5.82 1.60 13.53
N THR A 10 6.81 1.06 12.82
CA THR A 10 7.08 1.37 11.42
C THR A 10 6.65 0.18 10.57
N ILE A 11 5.86 0.46 9.54
CA ILE A 11 5.57 -0.48 8.47
C ILE A 11 6.64 -0.30 7.41
N THR A 12 7.32 -1.38 7.03
CA THR A 12 8.30 -1.39 5.94
C THR A 12 7.81 -2.29 4.83
N LEU A 13 7.80 -1.79 3.61
CA LEU A 13 7.39 -2.52 2.42
C LEU A 13 8.60 -2.72 1.51
N ALA A 14 8.94 -3.97 1.23
CA ALA A 14 9.90 -4.32 0.18
C ALA A 14 9.18 -4.33 -1.17
N THR A 15 9.78 -3.72 -2.19
CA THR A 15 9.12 -3.56 -3.48
C THR A 15 10.03 -3.94 -4.63
N GLN A 16 9.43 -4.43 -5.72
CA GLN A 16 10.14 -4.80 -6.94
C GLN A 16 9.29 -4.44 -8.17
N GLY A 17 9.96 -4.07 -9.26
CA GLY A 17 9.29 -3.80 -10.55
C GLY A 17 8.56 -2.46 -10.60
N ILE A 18 8.76 -1.59 -9.62
CA ILE A 18 8.14 -0.26 -9.53
C ILE A 18 9.16 0.79 -9.06
N GLN A 19 9.13 1.95 -9.70
CA GLN A 19 9.75 3.19 -9.26
C GLN A 19 8.71 4.01 -8.49
N LEU A 20 8.91 4.12 -7.18
CA LEU A 20 7.99 4.79 -6.26
C LEU A 20 8.24 6.30 -6.13
N GLY A 21 7.37 6.96 -5.36
CA GLY A 21 7.44 8.39 -5.07
C GLY A 21 6.80 9.28 -6.15
N THR A 22 6.06 8.68 -7.10
CA THR A 22 5.51 9.39 -8.25
C THR A 22 3.99 9.31 -8.24
N PHE A 23 3.33 10.40 -7.85
CA PHE A 23 1.87 10.56 -7.92
C PHE A 23 1.53 11.97 -8.43
N THR A 24 0.40 12.11 -9.12
CA THR A 24 -0.10 13.41 -9.60
C THR A 24 -1.23 13.94 -8.72
N ASN A 25 -1.77 15.12 -9.04
CA ASN A 25 -2.90 15.66 -8.30
C ASN A 25 -4.17 14.82 -8.56
N ALA A 26 -4.65 14.15 -7.50
CA ALA A 26 -5.83 13.29 -7.54
C ALA A 26 -7.13 14.02 -7.90
N GLN A 27 -7.25 15.33 -7.72
CA GLN A 27 -8.44 16.08 -8.12
C GLN A 27 -8.44 16.45 -9.61
N LYS A 28 -7.28 16.40 -10.27
CA LYS A 28 -7.11 16.86 -11.66
C LYS A 28 -6.84 15.75 -12.66
N THR A 29 -6.17 14.70 -12.22
CA THR A 29 -5.56 13.70 -13.12
C THR A 29 -5.89 12.27 -12.73
N TYR A 30 -6.91 12.07 -11.89
CA TYR A 30 -7.38 10.74 -11.50
C TYR A 30 -7.77 9.93 -12.73
N PHE A 31 -7.03 8.85 -12.97
CA PHE A 31 -7.16 7.97 -14.14
C PHE A 31 -7.01 8.68 -15.49
N ALA A 32 -6.44 9.88 -15.51
CA ALA A 32 -6.42 10.72 -16.71
C ALA A 32 -5.34 10.30 -17.72
N ASN A 33 -4.32 9.54 -17.29
CA ASN A 33 -3.22 9.11 -18.15
C ASN A 33 -2.98 7.59 -18.04
N PRO A 34 -2.45 6.95 -19.10
CA PRO A 34 -2.05 5.55 -19.01
C PRO A 34 -0.89 5.36 -18.02
N GLN A 35 -0.75 4.12 -17.53
CA GLN A 35 0.43 3.73 -16.75
C GLN A 35 1.69 3.93 -17.61
N LYS A 36 2.74 4.48 -17.00
CA LYS A 36 4.03 4.68 -17.65
C LYS A 36 5.07 3.74 -17.06
N LEU A 37 6.05 3.40 -17.88
CA LEU A 37 7.25 2.67 -17.48
C LEU A 37 8.46 3.61 -17.55
N ASN A 38 9.44 3.41 -16.68
CA ASN A 38 10.75 4.07 -16.81
C ASN A 38 11.62 3.37 -17.87
N ALA A 39 12.85 3.86 -18.07
CA ALA A 39 13.77 3.31 -19.08
C ALA A 39 14.16 1.84 -18.81
N GLN A 40 14.00 1.37 -17.57
CA GLN A 40 14.27 -0.02 -17.15
C GLN A 40 13.01 -0.91 -17.24
N GLY A 41 11.89 -0.38 -17.75
CA GLY A 41 10.63 -1.12 -17.84
C GLY A 41 9.88 -1.27 -16.51
N GLN A 42 10.27 -0.53 -15.47
CA GLN A 42 9.59 -0.55 -14.17
C GLN A 42 8.39 0.40 -14.18
N ILE A 43 7.33 0.04 -13.48
CA ILE A 43 6.13 0.87 -13.33
C ILE A 43 6.53 2.20 -12.66
N ILE A 44 6.04 3.33 -13.16
CA ILE A 44 6.15 4.61 -12.46
C ILE A 44 4.87 4.84 -11.66
N GLY A 45 4.98 4.86 -10.35
CA GLY A 45 3.80 4.92 -9.49
C GLY A 45 4.06 5.23 -8.02
N HIS A 46 3.09 4.84 -7.21
CA HIS A 46 3.09 5.02 -5.76
C HIS A 46 2.29 3.89 -5.12
N MET A 47 2.31 3.85 -3.79
CA MET A 47 1.54 2.87 -3.03
C MET A 47 0.79 3.53 -1.90
N HIS A 48 -0.25 2.85 -1.42
CA HIS A 48 -0.89 3.16 -0.15
C HIS A 48 -0.77 1.98 0.81
N ILE A 49 -0.84 2.29 2.09
CA ILE A 49 -1.04 1.33 3.18
C ILE A 49 -2.44 1.60 3.73
N VAL A 50 -3.20 0.53 3.93
CA VAL A 50 -4.50 0.56 4.62
C VAL A 50 -4.47 -0.46 5.75
N VAL A 51 -4.90 -0.07 6.94
CA VAL A 51 -5.12 -0.99 8.05
C VAL A 51 -6.59 -0.97 8.43
N GLU A 52 -7.21 -2.14 8.43
CA GLU A 52 -8.62 -2.33 8.76
C GLU A 52 -8.74 -3.21 10.01
N ALA A 53 -9.63 -2.81 10.91
CA ALA A 53 -9.98 -3.62 12.08
C ALA A 53 -10.84 -4.82 11.65
N MET A 54 -10.65 -5.94 12.33
CA MET A 54 -11.38 -7.19 12.11
C MET A 54 -11.96 -7.71 13.42
N ASP A 55 -13.03 -8.50 13.33
CA ASP A 55 -13.61 -9.17 14.50
C ASP A 55 -12.61 -10.13 15.18
N SER A 56 -11.82 -10.85 14.38
CA SER A 56 -10.75 -11.77 14.82
C SER A 56 -9.86 -12.15 13.63
N LEU A 57 -8.69 -12.75 13.88
CA LEU A 57 -7.78 -13.23 12.83
C LEU A 57 -8.34 -14.42 12.02
N THR A 58 -9.35 -15.11 12.54
CA THR A 58 -10.01 -16.25 11.88
C THR A 58 -11.36 -15.87 11.25
N THR A 59 -11.71 -14.59 11.26
CA THR A 59 -12.97 -14.13 10.67
C THR A 59 -12.99 -14.36 9.16
N THR A 60 -14.17 -14.71 8.63
CA THR A 60 -14.44 -14.76 7.19
C THR A 60 -15.34 -13.62 6.73
N LYS A 61 -15.73 -12.72 7.65
CA LYS A 61 -16.52 -11.55 7.31
C LYS A 61 -15.67 -10.55 6.54
N VAL A 62 -16.23 -10.01 5.47
CA VAL A 62 -15.60 -8.95 4.68
C VAL A 62 -15.57 -7.66 5.49
N THR A 63 -14.45 -6.94 5.49
CA THR A 63 -14.35 -5.62 6.10
C THR A 63 -15.17 -4.59 5.32
N ASN A 64 -15.57 -3.50 5.98
CA ASN A 64 -16.20 -2.37 5.28
C ASN A 64 -15.09 -1.48 4.69
N PRO A 65 -14.99 -1.33 3.35
CA PRO A 65 -13.90 -0.59 2.71
C PRO A 65 -13.90 0.92 3.01
N LYS A 66 -14.96 1.45 3.66
CA LYS A 66 -15.01 2.84 4.14
C LYS A 66 -14.45 3.01 5.55
N ASN A 67 -14.16 1.92 6.26
CA ASN A 67 -13.75 1.92 7.66
C ASN A 67 -12.32 1.38 7.78
N PHE A 68 -11.35 2.28 7.91
CA PHE A 68 -9.95 1.95 8.19
C PHE A 68 -9.47 2.68 9.44
N VAL A 69 -8.55 2.07 10.18
CA VAL A 69 -7.90 2.67 11.35
C VAL A 69 -6.61 3.42 10.99
N PHE A 70 -6.06 3.13 9.80
CA PHE A 70 -4.91 3.83 9.25
C PHE A 70 -4.97 3.82 7.71
N PHE A 71 -4.67 4.96 7.10
CA PHE A 71 -4.48 5.08 5.65
C PHE A 71 -3.31 6.02 5.39
N LYS A 72 -2.36 5.59 4.55
CA LYS A 72 -1.21 6.41 4.20
C LYS A 72 -0.82 6.20 2.74
N GLY A 73 -0.80 7.28 1.96
CA GLY A 73 -0.06 7.31 0.71
C GLY A 73 1.44 7.41 0.96
N ILE A 74 2.21 6.55 0.32
CA ILE A 74 3.66 6.56 0.35
C ILE A 74 4.15 7.55 -0.71
N ASN A 75 4.55 8.72 -0.23
CA ASN A 75 5.01 9.82 -1.06
C ASN A 75 6.55 9.90 -1.17
N GLY A 76 7.26 9.14 -0.32
CA GLY A 76 8.72 9.08 -0.33
C GLY A 76 9.26 8.18 -1.44
N GLY A 77 10.51 8.45 -1.84
CA GLY A 77 11.28 7.52 -2.65
C GLY A 77 11.66 6.27 -1.86
N GLN A 78 12.14 5.26 -2.56
CA GLN A 78 12.67 4.04 -1.94
C GLN A 78 13.99 4.33 -1.20
N ASP A 79 14.24 3.61 -0.12
CA ASP A 79 15.58 3.53 0.50
C ASP A 79 16.57 2.76 -0.40
N VAL A 80 17.84 2.68 0.02
CA VAL A 80 18.90 2.03 -0.79
C VAL A 80 18.56 0.57 -1.15
N PRO A 81 17.97 -0.24 -0.27
CA PRO A 81 17.43 -1.57 -0.62
C PRO A 81 16.18 -1.60 -1.52
N GLY A 82 15.51 -0.49 -1.79
CA GLY A 82 14.26 -0.49 -2.57
C GLY A 82 12.99 -0.54 -1.72
N ASN A 83 13.07 -0.31 -0.42
CA ASN A 83 11.93 -0.33 0.50
C ASN A 83 11.32 1.06 0.66
N VAL A 84 10.08 1.09 1.14
CA VAL A 84 9.44 2.30 1.65
C VAL A 84 8.89 2.06 3.04
N ALA A 85 8.75 3.12 3.82
CA ALA A 85 8.29 3.02 5.19
C ALA A 85 7.21 4.06 5.54
N ALA A 86 6.36 3.69 6.50
CA ALA A 86 5.42 4.61 7.13
C ALA A 86 5.29 4.30 8.61
N ASP A 87 5.32 5.34 9.44
CA ASP A 87 5.08 5.21 10.87
C ASP A 87 3.58 5.27 11.18
N VAL A 88 3.14 4.34 12.03
CA VAL A 88 1.83 4.38 12.69
C VAL A 88 2.03 5.00 14.06
N THR A 89 2.10 6.33 14.10
CA THR A 89 2.37 7.08 15.33
C THR A 89 1.27 6.85 16.37
N GLY A 90 1.65 6.50 17.59
CA GLY A 90 0.70 6.16 18.66
C GLY A 90 0.11 4.75 18.55
N GLY A 91 0.48 3.99 17.51
CA GLY A 91 0.09 2.59 17.33
C GLY A 91 -1.39 2.38 17.05
N LEU A 92 -1.83 1.14 17.29
CA LEU A 92 -3.22 0.73 17.16
C LEU A 92 -3.75 0.27 18.53
N ALA A 93 -5.07 0.32 18.71
CA ALA A 93 -5.72 -0.27 19.88
C ALA A 93 -5.56 -1.80 19.90
N PRO A 94 -5.86 -2.49 21.02
CA PRO A 94 -5.87 -3.95 21.03
C PRO A 94 -6.95 -4.48 20.09
N GLY A 95 -6.60 -5.45 19.23
CA GLY A 95 -7.55 -6.05 18.30
C GLY A 95 -6.89 -6.92 17.23
N ALA A 96 -7.70 -7.46 16.34
CA ALA A 96 -7.25 -8.11 15.11
C ALA A 96 -7.32 -7.12 13.95
N TYR A 97 -6.28 -7.13 13.12
CA TYR A 97 -6.16 -6.20 12.00
C TYR A 97 -5.73 -6.95 10.74
N ARG A 98 -6.12 -6.41 9.59
CA ARG A 98 -5.44 -6.69 8.33
C ARG A 98 -4.79 -5.42 7.83
N MET A 99 -3.55 -5.51 7.40
CA MET A 99 -2.84 -4.44 6.71
C MET A 99 -2.68 -4.87 5.26
N CYS A 100 -3.14 -4.03 4.34
CA CYS A 100 -2.98 -4.28 2.92
C CYS A 100 -2.33 -3.09 2.22
N THR A 101 -1.64 -3.35 1.12
CA THR A 101 -1.16 -2.31 0.21
C THR A 101 -2.17 -2.00 -0.88
N ILE A 102 -2.04 -0.83 -1.50
CA ILE A 102 -2.68 -0.51 -2.78
C ILE A 102 -1.58 0.00 -3.71
N VAL A 103 -1.23 -0.76 -4.74
CA VAL A 103 -0.22 -0.39 -5.73
C VAL A 103 -0.87 0.32 -6.92
N SER A 104 -0.47 1.57 -7.14
CA SER A 104 -1.09 2.47 -8.10
C SER A 104 -0.07 3.06 -9.07
N SER A 105 -0.50 3.30 -10.30
CA SER A 105 0.29 4.13 -11.23
C SER A 105 0.33 5.59 -10.75
N GLN A 106 1.13 6.42 -11.41
CA GLN A 106 1.21 7.85 -11.11
C GLN A 106 -0.14 8.59 -11.09
N THR A 107 -1.09 8.20 -11.94
CA THR A 107 -2.43 8.81 -12.02
C THR A 107 -3.51 8.04 -11.25
N HIS A 108 -3.11 7.22 -10.30
CA HIS A 108 -3.95 6.49 -9.32
C HIS A 108 -4.67 5.23 -9.82
N GLN A 109 -4.65 4.91 -11.11
CA GLN A 109 -5.25 3.64 -11.54
C GLN A 109 -4.49 2.45 -10.93
N PRO A 110 -5.19 1.33 -10.66
CA PRO A 110 -4.53 0.10 -10.25
C PRO A 110 -3.38 -0.25 -11.18
N ALA A 111 -2.27 -0.69 -10.62
CA ALA A 111 -1.16 -1.16 -11.42
C ALA A 111 -1.58 -2.35 -12.29
N ILE A 112 -1.04 -2.40 -13.51
CA ILE A 112 -1.26 -3.51 -14.45
C ILE A 112 0.08 -4.10 -14.87
N VAL A 113 0.13 -5.43 -15.03
CA VAL A 113 1.35 -6.17 -15.39
C VAL A 113 1.11 -7.08 -16.61
N PRO A 114 2.16 -7.38 -17.41
CA PRO A 114 1.99 -8.00 -18.72
C PRO A 114 1.79 -9.53 -18.71
N ILE A 115 1.97 -10.20 -17.57
CA ILE A 115 1.89 -11.66 -17.45
C ILE A 115 0.63 -11.99 -16.67
N ALA A 116 -0.37 -12.63 -17.28
CA ALA A 116 -1.63 -12.96 -16.62
C ALA A 116 -1.50 -13.89 -15.38
N PRO A 117 -0.69 -14.97 -15.40
CA PRO A 117 -0.43 -15.75 -14.20
C PRO A 117 0.67 -15.09 -13.34
N HIS A 118 0.30 -14.02 -12.65
CA HIS A 118 1.17 -13.32 -11.70
C HIS A 118 0.60 -13.39 -10.28
N GLY A 119 1.45 -13.20 -9.26
CA GLY A 119 0.99 -13.03 -7.89
C GLY A 119 0.20 -11.72 -7.72
N SER A 120 -0.52 -11.58 -6.60
CA SER A 120 -1.21 -10.32 -6.29
C SER A 120 -0.22 -9.15 -6.32
N LEU A 121 -0.64 -8.03 -6.90
CA LEU A 121 0.16 -6.80 -6.89
C LEU A 121 0.09 -6.12 -5.53
N ASP A 122 -1.03 -6.30 -4.84
CA ASP A 122 -1.22 -5.87 -3.46
C ASP A 122 -0.86 -7.01 -2.50
N ASP A 123 -0.23 -6.67 -1.40
CA ASP A 123 0.03 -7.60 -0.30
C ASP A 123 -0.96 -7.36 0.84
N CYS A 124 -1.26 -8.39 1.61
CA CYS A 124 -2.08 -8.31 2.81
C CYS A 124 -1.49 -9.21 3.90
N VAL A 125 -1.24 -8.62 5.08
CA VAL A 125 -0.76 -9.32 6.28
C VAL A 125 -1.69 -9.09 7.46
N TYR A 126 -1.59 -10.00 8.44
CA TYR A 126 -2.39 -10.04 9.66
C TYR A 126 -1.47 -10.07 10.85
#